data_AF-A0A977NMI0-F1
#
_entry.id   AF-A0A977NMI0-F1
#
_cell.length_a   1.000
_cell.length_b   1.000
_cell.length_c   1.000
_cell.angle_alpha   90.00
_cell.angle_beta   90.00
_cell.angle_gamma   90.00
#
_symmetry.space_group_name_H-M   'P 1'
#
loop_
_entity.id
_entity.type
_entity.pdbx_description
1 polymer ?
#
loop_
_entity_poly.entity_id
_entity_poly.type
_entity_poly.pdbx_seq_one_letter_code
_entity_poly.pdbx_strand_id
1 'polypeptide(L)'
;MPLDGDIKSMIEAVIESDLQAPKVPKSRVPKLKKVWKCTSAYDFLYGQRAGYYTGLAEGIMLERHKRQLTQEEQDEVFATIEPYTKGLRRYFSYYKKPAKREKKKK
;
A
#
# COMPACT_ATOMS: atom_id res chain seq x y z
N MET A 1 -18.37 -16.22 4.11
CA MET A 1 -17.45 -17.37 4.31
C MET A 1 -16.14 -16.80 4.79
N PRO A 2 -15.33 -17.52 5.59
CA PRO A 2 -14.02 -17.00 5.97
C PRO A 2 -13.10 -16.91 4.75
N LEU A 3 -12.12 -16.00 4.79
CA LEU A 3 -11.14 -15.86 3.72
C LEU A 3 -10.29 -17.14 3.63
N ASP A 4 -9.97 -17.56 2.41
CA ASP A 4 -9.05 -18.67 2.17
C ASP A 4 -7.69 -18.39 2.85
N GLY A 5 -7.24 -19.34 3.68
CA GLY A 5 -5.99 -19.25 4.43
C GLY A 5 -4.78 -19.06 3.52
N ASP A 6 -4.77 -19.65 2.32
CA ASP A 6 -3.69 -19.48 1.36
C ASP A 6 -3.63 -18.03 0.86
N ILE A 7 -4.78 -17.41 0.59
CA ILE A 7 -4.87 -16.02 0.13
C ILE A 7 -4.35 -15.10 1.24
N LYS A 8 -4.74 -15.36 2.49
CA LYS A 8 -4.24 -14.61 3.64
C LYS A 8 -2.72 -14.69 3.75
N SER A 9 -2.15 -15.89 3.71
CA SER A 9 -0.69 -16.08 3.79
C SER A 9 0.06 -15.43 2.62
N MET A 10 -0.52 -15.42 1.42
CA MET A 10 0.06 -14.69 0.27
C MET A 10 0.10 -13.18 0.51
N ILE A 11 -0.98 -12.60 1.06
CA ILE A 11 -1.01 -11.17 1.39
C ILE A 11 0.07 -10.84 2.42
N GLU A 12 0.16 -11.61 3.50
CA GLU A 12 1.18 -11.42 4.55
C GLU A 12 2.60 -11.48 3.98
N ALA A 13 2.91 -12.52 3.19
CA ALA A 13 4.23 -12.69 2.57
C ALA A 13 4.59 -11.51 1.64
N VAL A 14 3.63 -11.01 0.87
CA VAL A 14 3.84 -9.86 -0.02
C VAL A 14 4.09 -8.58 0.79
N ILE A 15 3.36 -8.36 1.89
CA ILE A 15 3.58 -7.20 2.76
C ILE A 15 4.97 -7.26 3.40
N GLU A 16 5.38 -8.42 3.92
CA GLU A 16 6.70 -8.60 4.51
C GLU A 16 7.82 -8.35 3.51
N SER A 17 7.69 -8.88 2.29
CA SER A 17 8.62 -8.62 1.19
C SER A 17 8.71 -7.13 0.86
N ASP A 18 7.58 -6.43 0.78
CA ASP A 18 7.57 -4.99 0.50
C ASP A 18 8.26 -4.17 1.60
N LEU A 19 8.12 -4.57 2.87
CA LEU A 19 8.80 -3.91 4.00
C LEU A 19 10.32 -4.11 3.99
N GLN A 20 10.80 -5.21 3.40
CA GLN A 20 12.22 -5.51 3.22
C GLN A 20 12.80 -4.90 1.93
N ALA A 21 11.95 -4.58 0.96
CA ALA A 21 12.38 -4.09 -0.34
C ALA A 21 13.11 -2.73 -0.25
N PRO A 22 14.18 -2.52 -1.04
CA PRO A 22 14.87 -1.24 -1.08
C PRO A 22 13.94 -0.13 -1.56
N LYS A 23 14.03 1.03 -0.89
CA LYS A 23 13.20 2.19 -1.24
C LYS A 23 13.55 2.69 -2.64
N VAL A 24 12.53 2.89 -3.46
CA VAL A 24 12.70 3.48 -4.79
C VAL A 24 13.23 4.91 -4.68
N PRO A 25 14.19 5.33 -5.53
CA PRO A 25 14.74 6.68 -5.46
C PRO A 25 13.67 7.77 -5.62
N LYS A 26 13.78 8.85 -4.81
CA LYS A 26 12.88 10.02 -4.90
C LYS A 26 12.85 10.66 -6.28
N SER A 27 13.89 10.49 -7.09
CA SER A 27 13.96 10.99 -8.47
C SER A 27 12.89 10.38 -9.40
N ARG A 28 12.24 9.27 -9.02
CA ARG A 28 11.09 8.71 -9.75
C ARG A 28 9.77 9.43 -9.42
N VAL A 29 9.67 10.11 -8.27
CA VAL A 29 8.43 10.80 -7.84
C VAL A 29 8.00 11.93 -8.80
N PRO A 30 8.90 12.75 -9.40
CA PRO A 30 8.51 13.69 -10.45
C PRO A 30 7.82 13.03 -11.64
N LYS A 31 8.24 11.82 -12.05
CA LYS A 31 7.58 11.06 -13.13
C LYS A 31 6.19 10.58 -12.71
N LEU A 32 6.06 10.09 -11.46
CA LEU A 32 4.75 9.72 -10.91
C LEU A 32 3.74 10.87 -11.01
N LYS A 33 4.16 12.11 -10.71
CA LYS A 33 3.28 13.28 -10.78
C LYS A 33 2.80 13.66 -12.17
N LYS A 34 3.46 13.17 -13.23
CA LYS A 34 3.00 13.33 -14.62
C LYS A 34 1.85 12.39 -14.94
N VAL A 35 1.83 11.20 -14.32
CA VAL A 35 0.79 10.19 -14.50
C VAL A 35 -0.38 10.44 -13.56
N TRP A 36 -0.09 10.76 -12.29
CA TRP A 36 -1.10 11.00 -11.27
C TRP A 36 -0.82 12.29 -10.50
N LYS A 37 -1.70 13.28 -10.65
CA LYS A 37 -1.60 14.55 -9.93
C LYS A 37 -1.94 14.36 -8.45
N CYS A 38 -0.93 14.11 -7.63
CA CYS A 38 -1.05 14.03 -6.17
C CYS A 38 -0.40 15.22 -5.46
N THR A 39 -1.09 15.74 -4.44
CA THR A 39 -0.55 16.76 -3.52
C THR A 39 0.57 16.16 -2.65
N SER A 40 0.31 14.96 -2.10
CA SER A 40 1.20 14.18 -1.27
C SER A 40 1.57 12.87 -1.96
N ALA A 41 2.82 12.74 -2.39
CA ALA A 41 3.32 11.48 -2.94
C ALA A 41 3.40 10.38 -1.87
N TYR A 42 3.61 10.77 -0.61
CA TYR A 42 3.58 9.86 0.53
C TYR A 42 2.21 9.20 0.69
N ASP A 43 1.13 9.99 0.79
CA ASP A 43 -0.21 9.44 1.00
C ASP A 43 -0.68 8.64 -0.22
N PHE A 44 -0.35 9.12 -1.42
CA PHE A 44 -0.66 8.38 -2.65
C PHE A 44 0.03 7.01 -2.69
N LEU A 45 1.34 6.95 -2.47
CA LEU A 45 2.08 5.68 -2.54
C LEU A 45 1.68 4.71 -1.44
N TYR A 46 1.40 5.22 -0.22
CA TYR A 46 0.87 4.41 0.85
C TYR A 46 -0.52 3.84 0.52
N GLY A 47 -1.44 4.69 0.04
CA GLY A 47 -2.78 4.27 -0.37
C GLY A 47 -2.76 3.29 -1.55
N GLN A 48 -1.93 3.55 -2.56
CA GLN A 48 -1.73 2.66 -3.70
C GLN A 48 -1.23 1.29 -3.26
N ARG A 49 -0.33 1.25 -2.27
CA ARG A 49 0.20 -0.01 -1.76
C ARG A 49 -0.83 -0.77 -0.91
N ALA A 50 -1.56 -0.09 -0.04
CA ALA A 50 -2.64 -0.72 0.72
C ALA A 50 -3.73 -1.30 -0.21
N GLY A 51 -4.15 -0.52 -1.23
CA GLY A 51 -5.10 -0.98 -2.24
C GLY A 51 -4.56 -2.12 -3.11
N TYR A 52 -3.25 -2.20 -3.34
CA TYR A 52 -2.64 -3.31 -4.04
C TYR A 52 -2.82 -4.65 -3.31
N TYR A 53 -2.72 -4.68 -1.97
CA TYR A 53 -2.94 -5.92 -1.21
C TYR A 53 -4.40 -6.38 -1.29
N THR A 54 -5.35 -5.46 -1.19
CA THR A 54 -6.77 -5.78 -1.37
C THR A 54 -7.07 -6.23 -2.80
N GLY A 55 -6.48 -5.55 -3.80
CA GLY A 55 -6.60 -5.93 -5.20
C GLY A 55 -5.95 -7.28 -5.53
N LEU A 56 -4.88 -7.65 -4.83
CA LEU A 56 -4.26 -8.98 -4.94
C LEU A 56 -5.22 -10.07 -4.47
N ALA A 57 -5.84 -9.87 -3.30
CA ALA A 57 -6.85 -10.79 -2.77
C ALA A 57 -8.03 -10.94 -3.75
N GLU A 58 -8.57 -9.82 -4.21
CA GLU A 58 -9.66 -9.77 -5.18
C GLU A 58 -9.30 -10.47 -6.50
N GLY A 59 -8.09 -10.25 -7.01
CA GLY A 59 -7.59 -10.90 -8.22
C GLY A 59 -7.52 -12.41 -8.09
N ILE A 60 -6.99 -12.92 -6.96
CA ILE A 60 -6.92 -14.35 -6.70
C ILE A 60 -8.33 -14.95 -6.55
N MET A 61 -9.24 -14.26 -5.87
CA MET A 61 -10.63 -14.69 -5.73
C MET A 61 -11.34 -14.79 -7.07
N LEU A 62 -11.17 -13.79 -7.93
CA LEU A 62 -11.71 -13.79 -9.29
C LEU A 62 -11.11 -14.93 -10.12
N GLU A 63 -9.81 -15.20 -9.99
CA GLU A 63 -9.14 -16.26 -10.73
C GLU A 63 -9.63 -17.66 -10.31
N ARG A 64 -9.62 -17.94 -9.00
CA ARG A 64 -9.88 -19.27 -8.42
C ARG A 64 -11.37 -19.58 -8.29
N HIS A 65 -12.17 -18.60 -7.87
CA HIS A 65 -13.56 -18.81 -7.48
C HIS A 65 -14.57 -18.10 -8.41
N LYS A 66 -14.09 -17.35 -9.42
CA LYS A 66 -14.91 -16.64 -10.41
C LYS A 66 -15.93 -15.69 -9.77
N ARG A 67 -15.59 -15.12 -8.62
CA ARG A 67 -16.41 -14.13 -7.90
C ARG A 67 -15.55 -13.11 -7.17
N GLN A 68 -16.18 -12.01 -6.76
CA GLN A 68 -15.59 -10.99 -5.89
C GLN A 68 -15.54 -11.47 -4.44
N LEU A 69 -14.72 -10.81 -3.62
CA LEU A 69 -14.74 -10.98 -2.17
C LEU A 69 -16.14 -10.65 -1.62
N THR A 70 -16.60 -11.40 -0.62
CA THR A 70 -17.73 -10.96 0.20
C THR A 70 -17.27 -9.88 1.18
N GLN A 71 -18.21 -9.19 1.83
CA GLN A 71 -17.87 -8.18 2.83
C GLN A 71 -17.03 -8.77 3.98
N GLU A 72 -17.38 -9.97 4.45
CA GLU A 72 -16.66 -10.63 5.54
C GLU A 72 -15.23 -10.99 5.13
N GLU A 73 -15.03 -11.50 3.92
CA GLU A 73 -13.69 -11.80 3.40
C GLU A 73 -12.86 -10.53 3.21
N GLN A 74 -13.50 -9.43 2.77
CA GLN A 74 -12.85 -8.13 2.64
C GLN A 74 -12.43 -7.56 4.00
N ASP A 75 -13.26 -7.71 5.03
CA ASP A 75 -12.94 -7.29 6.39
C ASP A 75 -11.76 -8.11 6.95
N GLU A 76 -11.69 -9.40 6.65
CA GLU A 76 -10.54 -10.25 7.00
C GLU A 76 -9.26 -9.84 6.28
N VAL A 77 -9.34 -9.42 5.01
CA VAL A 77 -8.20 -8.83 4.28
C VAL A 77 -7.71 -7.56 4.99
N PHE A 78 -8.62 -6.68 5.42
CA PHE A 78 -8.24 -5.48 6.16
C PHE A 78 -7.62 -5.80 7.52
N ALA A 79 -8.19 -6.75 8.27
CA ALA A 79 -7.64 -7.23 9.52
C ALA A 79 -6.24 -7.85 9.35
N THR A 80 -5.96 -8.46 8.20
CA THR A 80 -4.63 -8.99 7.85
C THR A 80 -3.63 -7.87 7.58
N ILE A 81 -4.05 -6.77 6.93
CA ILE A 81 -3.18 -5.63 6.61
C ILE A 81 -2.91 -4.73 7.83
N GLU A 82 -3.89 -4.60 8.72
CA GLU A 82 -3.88 -3.65 9.84
C GLU A 82 -2.60 -3.67 10.70
N PRO A 83 -2.08 -4.84 11.15
CA PRO A 83 -0.87 -4.92 11.96
C PRO A 83 0.37 -4.31 11.28
N TYR A 84 0.42 -4.32 9.95
CA TYR A 84 1.54 -3.84 9.16
C TYR A 84 1.47 -2.34 8.85
N THR A 85 0.33 -1.68 9.10
CA THR A 85 0.09 -0.28 8.73
C THR A 85 1.14 0.68 9.29
N LYS A 86 1.59 0.47 10.52
CA LYS A 86 2.66 1.27 11.14
C LYS A 86 4.00 1.11 10.41
N GLY A 87 4.36 -0.12 10.06
CA GLY A 87 5.55 -0.44 9.28
C GLY A 87 5.50 0.19 7.89
N LEU A 88 4.39 0.04 7.20
CA LEU A 88 4.15 0.59 5.85
C LEU A 88 4.20 2.13 5.87
N ARG A 89 3.52 2.78 6.82
CA ARG A 89 3.61 4.25 6.97
C ARG A 89 5.05 4.71 7.19
N ARG A 90 5.82 3.99 8.02
CA ARG A 90 7.25 4.28 8.23
C ARG A 90 8.05 4.06 6.96
N TYR A 91 7.80 2.99 6.22
CA TYR A 91 8.45 2.71 4.94
C TYR A 91 8.26 3.86 3.95
N PHE A 92 7.01 4.27 3.71
CA PHE A 92 6.68 5.33 2.77
C PHE A 92 7.02 6.73 3.27
N SER A 93 7.22 6.94 4.58
CA SER A 93 7.58 8.25 5.15
C SER A 93 8.82 8.87 4.48
N TYR A 94 9.68 8.02 3.89
CA TYR A 94 10.77 8.42 3.01
C TYR A 94 10.34 9.45 1.96
N TYR A 95 9.14 9.35 1.39
CA TYR A 95 8.63 10.24 0.34
C TYR A 95 7.95 11.51 0.85
N LYS A 96 7.91 11.74 2.17
CA LYS A 96 7.46 13.04 2.69
C LYS A 96 8.37 14.15 2.16
N LYS A 97 7.76 15.24 1.69
CA LYS A 97 8.53 16.46 1.39
C LYS A 97 9.18 16.95 2.69
N PRO A 98 10.46 17.34 2.68
CA PRO A 98 10.98 18.11 3.80
C PRO A 98 10.15 19.39 3.92
N ALA A 99 9.75 19.74 5.15
CA ALA A 99 9.12 21.02 5.41
C ALA A 99 10.07 22.11 4.89
N LYS A 100 9.59 22.95 3.97
CA LYS A 100 10.35 24.15 3.61
C LYS A 100 10.47 24.96 4.90
N ARG A 101 11.68 25.05 5.46
CA ARG A 101 11.98 26.10 6.44
C ARG A 101 11.72 27.41 5.73
N GLU A 102 10.59 28.05 6.01
CA GLU A 102 10.38 29.44 5.65
C GLU A 102 11.52 30.23 6.28
N LYS A 103 12.49 30.62 5.46
CA LYS A 103 13.46 31.62 5.87
C LYS A 103 12.65 32.89 6.12
N LYS A 104 12.33 33.18 7.39
CA LYS A 104 11.88 34.52 7.82
C LYS A 104 12.90 35.50 7.24
N LYS A 105 12.50 36.26 6.21
CA LYS A 105 13.25 37.43 5.77
C LYS A 105 13.27 38.38 6.97
N LYS A 106 14.46 38.63 7.50
CA LYS A 106 14.73 39.74 8.41
C LYS A 106 14.61 41.05 7.63
#